data_AF-A0A924BL14-F1
#
_entry.id   AF-A0A924BL14-F1
#
_cell.length_a   1.000
_cell.length_b   1.000
_cell.length_c   1.000
_cell.angle_alpha   90.00
_cell.angle_beta   90.00
_cell.angle_gamma   90.00
#
_symmetry.space_group_name_H-M   'P 1'
#
loop_
_entity.id
_entity.type
_entity.pdbx_description
1 polymer ?
#
loop_
_entity_poly.entity_id
_entity_poly.type
_entity_poly.pdbx_seq_one_letter_code
_entity_poly.pdbx_strand_id
1 'polypeptide(L)'
;MNIGTQTGVNIAKKSADLRLLYFHYRLVSFQVTKKGKVMFGLYYVNKYLAGKDQAGIMAGFEMPLTKRFYFLGDFISGNNAQSSTVLGAMYCISKKVQLCAGYLLPFPNQNNKSGIVLELNILGYNYF
;
A
#
# COMPACT_ATOMS: atom_id res chain seq x y z
N MET A 1 4.04 -15.79 -0.83
CA MET A 1 3.76 -15.22 0.51
C MET A 1 4.78 -14.13 0.77
N ASN A 2 4.34 -12.95 1.18
CA ASN A 2 5.18 -11.78 1.44
C ASN A 2 5.00 -11.35 2.91
N ILE A 3 6.09 -11.09 3.62
CA ILE A 3 6.10 -10.56 4.97
C ILE A 3 6.95 -9.30 4.94
N GLY A 4 6.41 -8.22 5.49
CA GLY A 4 7.10 -6.94 5.50
C GLY A 4 6.87 -6.17 6.79
N THR A 5 7.83 -5.31 7.08
CA THR A 5 7.84 -4.39 8.21
C THR A 5 8.25 -3.03 7.70
N GLN A 6 7.49 -2.00 8.06
CA GLN A 6 7.89 -0.62 7.92
C GLN A 6 8.05 -0.03 9.32
N THR A 7 9.24 0.51 9.60
CA THR A 7 9.57 1.13 10.89
C THR A 7 10.17 2.50 10.65
N GLY A 8 9.85 3.46 11.52
CA GLY A 8 10.40 4.80 11.49
C GLY A 8 10.31 5.49 12.84
N VAL A 9 10.80 6.71 12.91
CA VAL A 9 10.66 7.59 14.07
C VAL A 9 10.10 8.92 13.60
N ASN A 10 9.27 9.57 14.41
CA ASN A 10 8.90 10.95 14.15
C ASN A 10 10.10 11.89 14.36
N ILE A 11 10.18 12.98 13.60
CA ILE A 11 11.15 14.03 13.84
C ILE A 11 10.64 14.90 14.99
N ALA A 12 11.30 14.84 16.15
CA ALA A 12 10.95 15.63 17.33
C ALA A 12 12.17 16.42 17.85
N LYS A 13 11.93 17.64 18.33
CA LYS A 13 13.00 18.52 18.86
C LYS A 13 13.59 18.04 20.20
N LYS A 14 12.87 17.17 20.92
CA LYS A 14 13.29 16.61 22.21
C LYS A 14 13.29 15.10 22.13
N SER A 15 14.33 14.46 22.68
CA SER A 15 14.47 13.00 22.68
C SER A 15 13.32 12.28 23.40
N ALA A 16 12.67 12.93 24.37
CA ALA A 16 11.50 12.40 25.08
C ALA A 16 10.23 12.29 24.21
N ASP A 17 10.19 13.00 23.09
CA ASP A 17 9.06 13.02 22.15
C ASP A 17 9.30 12.14 20.91
N LEU A 18 10.45 11.45 20.85
CA LEU A 18 10.72 10.42 19.86
C LEU A 18 9.82 9.22 20.11
N ARG A 19 8.98 8.91 19.14
CA ARG A 19 8.06 7.79 19.11
C ARG A 19 8.46 6.89 17.95
N LEU A 20 8.67 5.61 18.27
CA LEU A 20 8.82 4.59 17.25
C LEU A 20 7.46 4.40 16.56
N LEU A 21 7.48 4.41 15.24
CA LEU A 21 6.35 4.15 14.35
C LEU A 21 6.61 2.80 13.69
N TYR A 22 5.65 1.88 13.75
CA TYR A 22 5.80 0.59 13.08
C TYR A 22 4.48 0.10 12.48
N PHE A 23 4.61 -0.54 11.32
CA PHE A 23 3.55 -1.16 10.56
C PHE A 23 4.05 -2.52 10.06
N HIS A 24 3.47 -3.59 10.57
CA HIS A 24 3.81 -4.97 10.20
C HIS A 24 2.70 -5.54 9.33
N TYR A 25 3.05 -6.24 8.25
CA TYR A 25 2.07 -6.90 7.42
C TYR A 25 2.52 -8.28 6.96
N ARG A 26 1.52 -9.12 6.71
CA ARG A 26 1.70 -10.43 6.07
C ARG A 26 0.66 -10.56 4.97
N LEU A 27 1.12 -10.64 3.73
CA LEU A 27 0.30 -10.74 2.52
C LEU A 27 0.51 -12.10 1.85
N VAL A 28 -0.60 -12.69 1.41
CA VAL A 28 -0.63 -13.87 0.57
C VAL A 28 -1.20 -13.47 -0.78
N SER A 29 -0.46 -13.77 -1.84
CA SER A 29 -0.83 -13.49 -3.22
C SER A 29 -1.37 -14.76 -3.87
N PHE A 30 -2.53 -14.67 -4.50
CA PHE A 30 -3.16 -15.74 -5.26
C PHE A 30 -3.30 -15.30 -6.72
N GLN A 31 -2.89 -16.17 -7.64
CA GLN A 31 -3.09 -15.93 -9.07
C GLN A 31 -4.48 -16.42 -9.46
N VAL A 32 -5.39 -15.48 -9.74
CA VAL A 32 -6.80 -15.80 -10.03
C VAL A 32 -7.02 -16.09 -11.51
N THR A 33 -6.25 -15.45 -12.37
CA THR A 33 -6.28 -15.70 -13.82
C THR A 33 -4.85 -15.85 -14.35
N LYS A 34 -4.70 -16.22 -15.64
CA LYS A 34 -3.38 -16.34 -16.29
C LYS A 34 -2.48 -15.11 -16.09
N LYS A 35 -3.08 -13.94 -15.83
CA LYS A 35 -2.32 -12.70 -15.64
C LYS A 35 -2.75 -11.87 -14.41
N GLY A 36 -3.95 -12.08 -13.88
CA GLY A 36 -4.46 -11.34 -12.73
C GLY A 36 -4.10 -11.99 -11.39
N LYS A 37 -3.76 -11.17 -10.41
CA LYS A 37 -3.41 -11.57 -9.05
C LYS A 37 -4.29 -10.83 -8.06
N VAL A 38 -4.61 -11.49 -6.96
CA VAL A 38 -5.21 -10.88 -5.78
C VAL A 38 -4.30 -11.13 -4.59
N MET A 39 -4.31 -10.21 -3.65
CA MET A 39 -3.46 -10.21 -2.47
C MET A 39 -4.36 -10.01 -1.26
N PHE A 40 -4.17 -10.82 -0.23
CA PHE A 40 -4.91 -10.70 1.02
C PHE A 40 -3.98 -10.91 2.19
N GLY A 41 -4.18 -10.15 3.25
CA GLY A 41 -3.25 -10.15 4.35
C GLY A 41 -3.80 -9.55 5.62
N LEU A 42 -3.00 -9.70 6.67
CA LEU A 42 -3.22 -9.07 7.96
C LEU A 42 -2.14 -8.03 8.18
N TYR A 43 -2.49 -6.96 8.86
CA TYR A 43 -1.54 -5.96 9.30
C TYR A 43 -1.74 -5.61 10.77
N TYR A 44 -0.68 -5.14 11.40
CA TYR A 44 -0.68 -4.58 12.75
C TYR A 44 0.08 -3.27 12.75
N VAL A 45 -0.54 -2.24 13.31
CA VAL A 45 0.00 -0.88 13.36
C VAL A 45 -0.10 -0.34 14.77
N ASN A 46 0.91 0.44 15.15
CA ASN A 46 0.96 1.02 16.48
C ASN A 46 0.15 2.31 16.62
N LYS A 47 -0.20 2.65 17.86
CA LYS A 47 -0.97 3.85 18.22
C LYS A 47 -0.36 5.16 17.78
N TYR A 48 0.96 5.22 17.63
CA TYR A 48 1.64 6.45 17.20
C TYR A 48 1.44 6.73 15.71
N LEU A 49 1.17 5.70 14.90
CA LEU A 49 0.89 5.82 13.47
C LEU A 49 -0.62 5.77 13.17
N ALA A 50 -1.42 5.12 14.02
CA ALA A 50 -2.86 4.91 13.80
C ALA A 50 -3.78 5.61 14.83
N GLY A 51 -3.26 6.33 15.81
CA GLY A 51 -4.01 6.92 16.93
C GLY A 51 -4.37 5.92 18.04
N LYS A 52 -4.46 4.63 17.70
CA LYS A 52 -4.62 3.49 18.61
C LYS A 52 -3.90 2.27 18.03
N ASP A 53 -3.48 1.34 18.88
CA ASP A 53 -2.95 0.06 18.38
C ASP A 53 -4.08 -0.66 17.66
N GLN A 54 -3.83 -1.09 16.43
CA GLN A 54 -4.86 -1.66 15.59
C GLN A 54 -4.31 -2.78 14.73
N ALA A 55 -5.03 -3.89 14.69
CA ALA A 55 -4.88 -4.91 13.67
C ALA A 55 -6.00 -4.75 12.64
N GLY A 56 -5.72 -5.13 11.40
CA GLY A 56 -6.72 -5.15 10.35
C GLY A 56 -6.34 -6.05 9.20
N ILE A 57 -7.20 -6.07 8.20
CA ILE A 57 -6.98 -6.75 6.94
C ILE A 57 -6.46 -5.78 5.87
N MET A 58 -5.64 -6.32 4.98
CA MET A 58 -5.26 -5.73 3.72
C MET A 58 -5.80 -6.62 2.60
N ALA A 59 -6.29 -5.99 1.54
CA ALA A 59 -6.63 -6.66 0.31
C ALA A 59 -6.05 -5.85 -0.85
N GLY A 60 -5.71 -6.51 -1.93
CA GLY A 60 -5.26 -5.84 -3.14
C GLY A 60 -5.47 -6.71 -4.35
N PHE A 61 -5.43 -6.11 -5.52
CA PHE A 61 -5.47 -6.82 -6.77
C PHE A 61 -4.58 -6.15 -7.80
N GLU A 62 -4.06 -6.95 -8.72
CA GLU A 62 -3.30 -6.51 -9.87
C GLU A 62 -3.84 -7.23 -11.09
N MET A 63 -4.29 -6.46 -12.07
CA MET A 63 -4.88 -6.95 -13.30
C MET A 63 -4.18 -6.29 -14.50
N PRO A 64 -3.29 -7.01 -15.20
CA PRO A 64 -2.68 -6.51 -16.42
C PRO A 64 -3.72 -6.42 -17.53
N LEU A 65 -3.95 -5.20 -18.02
CA LEU A 65 -4.78 -4.97 -19.20
C LEU A 65 -3.97 -5.19 -20.49
N THR A 66 -2.69 -4.82 -20.48
CA THR A 66 -1.75 -5.04 -21.60
C THR A 66 -0.38 -5.46 -21.08
N LYS A 67 0.63 -5.62 -21.96
CA LYS A 67 2.01 -5.91 -21.54
C LYS A 67 2.65 -4.78 -20.72
N ARG A 68 2.17 -3.54 -20.90
CA ARG A 68 2.73 -2.34 -20.24
C ARG A 68 1.74 -1.65 -19.30
N PHE A 69 0.45 -2.01 -19.34
CA PHE A 69 -0.58 -1.33 -18.55
C PHE A 69 -1.26 -2.30 -17.59
N TYR A 70 -1.34 -1.90 -16.34
CA TYR A 70 -1.89 -2.68 -15.24
C TYR A 70 -2.91 -1.84 -14.51
N PHE A 71 -4.04 -2.44 -14.18
CA PHE A 71 -5.01 -1.87 -13.25
C PHE A 71 -4.79 -2.52 -11.89
N LEU A 72 -4.72 -1.72 -10.85
CA LEU A 72 -4.40 -2.18 -9.50
C LEU A 72 -5.25 -1.47 -8.47
N GLY A 73 -5.45 -2.13 -7.36
CA GLY A 73 -6.11 -1.50 -6.23
C GLY A 73 -5.70 -2.15 -4.94
N ASP A 74 -5.60 -1.32 -3.91
CA ASP A 74 -5.22 -1.70 -2.56
C ASP A 74 -6.29 -1.22 -1.59
N PHE A 75 -6.51 -2.00 -0.54
CA PHE A 75 -7.48 -1.77 0.50
C PHE A 75 -6.82 -2.06 1.84
N ILE A 76 -6.88 -1.09 2.74
CA ILE A 76 -6.46 -1.21 4.12
C ILE A 76 -7.68 -0.94 4.98
N SER A 77 -8.19 -1.98 5.63
CA SER A 77 -9.30 -1.84 6.56
C SER A 77 -8.93 -1.02 7.79
N GLY A 78 -9.91 -0.49 8.52
CA GLY A 78 -9.67 0.13 9.82
C GLY A 78 -10.39 1.45 10.01
N ASN A 79 -10.19 2.05 11.19
CA ASN A 79 -10.62 3.42 11.47
C ASN A 79 -9.41 4.22 11.97
N ASN A 80 -8.39 4.33 11.11
CA ASN A 80 -7.13 5.01 11.42
C ASN A 80 -6.65 5.85 10.23
N ALA A 81 -5.55 6.58 10.39
CA ALA A 81 -5.01 7.43 9.34
C ALA A 81 -4.50 6.66 8.10
N GLN A 82 -4.23 5.36 8.23
CA GLN A 82 -3.74 4.49 7.14
C GLN A 82 -4.86 3.74 6.41
N SER A 83 -6.07 3.68 6.99
CA SER A 83 -7.19 2.97 6.36
C SER A 83 -7.62 3.69 5.10
N SER A 84 -7.46 3.04 3.96
CA SER A 84 -7.69 3.67 2.67
C SER A 84 -8.02 2.61 1.63
N THR A 85 -8.66 3.06 0.56
CA THR A 85 -8.81 2.29 -0.66
C THR A 85 -8.15 3.07 -1.76
N VAL A 86 -7.19 2.49 -2.44
CA VAL A 86 -6.53 3.09 -3.59
C VAL A 86 -6.97 2.31 -4.81
N LEU A 87 -7.47 3.01 -5.82
CA LEU A 87 -7.68 2.45 -7.15
C LEU A 87 -6.76 3.18 -8.11
N GLY A 88 -6.01 2.45 -8.92
CA GLY A 88 -4.99 3.06 -9.76
C GLY A 88 -4.63 2.25 -10.98
N ALA A 89 -3.75 2.84 -11.77
CA ALA A 89 -3.15 2.22 -12.92
C ALA A 89 -1.64 2.38 -12.87
N MET A 90 -0.94 1.38 -13.40
CA MET A 90 0.50 1.40 -13.59
C MET A 90 0.82 1.24 -15.07
N TYR A 91 1.69 2.12 -15.57
CA TYR A 91 2.24 2.07 -16.91
C TYR A 91 3.75 1.86 -16.87
N CYS A 92 4.20 0.77 -17.50
CA CYS A 92 5.63 0.47 -17.65
C CYS A 92 6.19 1.24 -18.84
N ILE A 93 6.92 2.34 -18.58
CA ILE A 93 7.63 3.10 -19.61
C ILE A 93 8.72 2.21 -20.25
N SER A 94 9.43 1.47 -19.42
CA SER A 94 10.50 0.55 -19.83
C SER A 94 10.46 -0.73 -18.98
N LYS A 95 11.39 -1.66 -19.25
CA LYS A 95 11.57 -2.86 -18.42
C LYS A 95 11.98 -2.53 -16.98
N LYS A 96 12.42 -1.30 -16.71
CA LYS A 96 12.95 -0.87 -15.40
C LYS A 96 12.24 0.33 -14.80
N VAL A 97 11.33 0.97 -15.53
CA VAL A 97 10.66 2.21 -15.10
C VAL A 97 9.16 2.03 -15.21
N GLN A 98 8.46 2.25 -14.10
CA GLN A 98 7.00 2.20 -14.03
C GLN A 98 6.48 3.50 -13.43
N LEU A 99 5.39 4.00 -14.01
CA LEU A 99 4.61 5.11 -13.46
C LEU A 99 3.31 4.55 -12.92
N CYS A 100 2.99 4.89 -11.68
CA CYS A 100 1.73 4.55 -11.04
C CYS A 100 0.96 5.84 -10.77
N ALA A 101 -0.33 5.84 -11.10
CA ALA A 101 -1.26 6.89 -10.74
C ALA A 101 -2.46 6.24 -10.07
N GLY A 102 -2.83 6.72 -8.89
CA GLY A 102 -3.92 6.19 -8.09
C GLY A 102 -4.78 7.28 -7.49
N TYR A 103 -6.03 6.96 -7.23
CA TYR A 103 -6.95 7.79 -6.47
C TYR A 103 -7.19 7.13 -5.11
N LEU A 104 -6.88 7.87 -4.06
CA LEU A 104 -7.11 7.47 -2.68
C LEU A 104 -8.54 7.85 -2.30
N LEU A 105 -9.36 6.83 -2.11
CA LEU A 105 -10.72 6.92 -1.61
C LEU A 105 -10.70 6.87 -0.08
N PRO A 106 -11.46 7.76 0.60
CA PRO A 106 -11.58 7.76 2.06
C PRO A 106 -12.57 6.67 2.52
N PHE A 107 -12.30 5.43 2.10
CA PHE A 107 -13.02 4.23 2.49
C PHE A 107 -12.00 3.23 3.04
N PRO A 108 -12.24 2.58 4.18
CA PRO A 108 -13.49 2.54 4.95
C PRO A 108 -13.68 3.70 5.95
N ASN A 109 -12.71 4.60 6.09
CA ASN A 109 -12.78 5.71 7.06
C ASN A 109 -13.05 7.05 6.36
N GLN A 110 -14.28 7.54 6.43
CA GLN A 110 -14.71 8.80 5.80
C GLN A 110 -14.06 10.06 6.42
N ASN A 111 -13.43 9.93 7.59
CA ASN A 111 -12.66 11.03 8.18
C ASN A 111 -11.31 11.24 7.48
N ASN A 112 -10.85 10.26 6.69
CA ASN A 112 -9.65 10.42 5.90
C ASN A 112 -9.93 11.31 4.68
N LYS A 113 -8.90 11.99 4.18
CA LYS A 113 -9.02 12.84 3.00
C LYS A 113 -8.79 12.01 1.74
N SER A 114 -9.58 12.26 0.70
CA SER A 114 -9.27 11.75 -0.63
C SER A 114 -7.98 12.37 -1.17
N GLY A 115 -7.28 11.68 -2.06
CA GLY A 115 -6.04 12.16 -2.62
C GLY A 115 -5.69 11.54 -3.96
N ILE A 116 -4.65 12.06 -4.59
CA ILE A 116 -4.03 11.46 -5.77
C ILE A 116 -2.66 10.95 -5.35
N VAL A 117 -2.34 9.73 -5.74
CA VAL A 117 -1.03 9.12 -5.55
C VAL A 117 -0.35 9.08 -6.90
N LEU A 118 0.86 9.63 -6.98
CA LEU A 118 1.74 9.48 -8.12
C LEU A 118 3.01 8.82 -7.61
N GLU A 119 3.39 7.71 -8.22
CA GLU A 119 4.57 6.94 -7.83
C GLU A 119 5.41 6.60 -9.06
N LEU A 120 6.72 6.75 -8.91
CA LEU A 120 7.71 6.40 -9.92
C LEU A 120 8.55 5.26 -9.36
N ASN A 121 8.44 4.09 -9.98
CA ASN A 121 9.21 2.91 -9.61
C ASN A 121 10.38 2.74 -10.56
N ILE A 122 11.59 2.71 -9.97
CA ILE A 122 12.84 2.43 -10.67
C ILE A 122 13.36 1.08 -10.18
N LEU A 123 13.33 0.09 -11.06
CA LEU A 123 13.66 -1.30 -10.75
C LEU A 123 15.13 -1.58 -11.06
N GLY A 124 15.80 -2.28 -10.15
CA GLY A 124 17.15 -2.81 -10.37
C GLY A 124 17.21 -3.98 -11.37
N TYR A 125 16.07 -4.54 -11.78
CA TYR A 125 15.94 -5.70 -12.66
C TYR A 125 14.91 -5.47 -13.76
N ASN A 126 14.89 -6.34 -14.78
CA ASN A 126 13.92 -6.27 -15.87
C ASN A 126 12.59 -6.91 -15.48
N TYR A 127 11.51 -6.12 -15.51
CA TYR A 127 10.16 -6.54 -15.13
C TYR A 127 9.49 -7.46 -16.17
N PHE A 128 9.80 -7.28 -17.46
CA PHE A 128 9.30 -8.08 -18.59
C PHE A 128 10.32 -8.12 -19.75
#